data_AF-A0A497AFQ2-F1
#
_entry.id   AF-A0A497AFQ2-F1
#
_cell.length_a   1.000
_cell.length_b   1.000
_cell.length_c   1.000
_cell.angle_alpha   90.00
_cell.angle_beta   90.00
_cell.angle_gamma   90.00
#
_symmetry.space_group_name_H-M   'P 1'
#
loop_
_entity.id
_entity.type
_entity.pdbx_description
1 polymer ?
#
loop_
_entity_poly.entity_id
_entity_poly.type
_entity_poly.pdbx_seq_one_letter_code
_entity_poly.pdbx_strand_id
1 'polypeptide(L)'
;MSKRHSLVKLIAIGLLACVACAGLTLLAVNLAPCLLPALLGLTHVGDLASALPPSPTPLISTGSPLDHVELLLPPYLPQPLSLTPADLGDGEITGDATTPGVSAYTLALDEPALNDFLRRHFLPDDAGGDRYRDLWVDLQPGGLILYADVNLGLSWQRMGLLLLQEGETSLTSIGLALGEELYTLPDEGFLAQAVPRVQSTTERALEALTLVGPLPGEAHISQVRFHADRLEILAQAAYTAPPPPDTGWQPLEPGVELREMDVATGNVLERVIIVRLDPALARFRVRYEPDNPRPLSAWAAELQPLLTINAGYFTPEGEATALLISGGRSAGAPLGDFAGMFAVTAGGQVSVRWLQEQPYDPAEGLVEGVQSFPVLVKPGGVMGFPADGDDGTPARRTIVAQDNDGHILVVVAPRGYLSLHEMSVFLANSGLGIGTALNLDGGGSTGLWLNSGDASVQIDSRTPIPSVIVVEK
;
A
#
# COMPACT_ATOMS: atom_id res chain seq x y z
N MET A 1 -22.45 21.35 22.41
CA MET A 1 -23.91 21.48 22.66
C MET A 1 -24.48 22.89 22.37
N SER A 2 -24.18 23.57 21.26
CA SER A 2 -24.81 24.88 20.97
C SER A 2 -25.00 25.25 19.49
N LYS A 3 -25.17 24.25 18.60
CA LYS A 3 -25.60 24.49 17.20
C LYS A 3 -26.76 23.62 16.73
N ARG A 4 -27.15 22.59 17.50
CA ARG A 4 -28.29 21.68 17.18
C ARG A 4 -29.68 22.30 17.42
N HIS A 5 -29.78 23.41 18.15
CA HIS A 5 -31.08 23.99 18.55
C HIS A 5 -31.55 25.19 17.69
N SER A 6 -30.70 25.73 16.80
CA SER A 6 -31.06 26.95 16.04
C SER A 6 -31.83 26.70 14.74
N LEU A 7 -31.85 25.47 14.22
CA LEU A 7 -32.61 25.14 13.01
C LEU A 7 -34.11 24.93 13.30
N VAL A 8 -34.44 24.50 14.53
CA VAL A 8 -35.82 24.19 14.97
C VAL A 8 -36.64 25.47 15.21
N LYS A 9 -36.00 26.60 15.54
CA LYS A 9 -36.69 27.88 15.78
C LYS A 9 -37.06 28.65 14.51
N LEU A 10 -36.45 28.35 13.36
CA LEU A 10 -36.74 29.08 12.12
C LEU A 10 -37.94 28.51 11.34
N ILE A 11 -38.36 27.27 11.63
CA ILE A 11 -39.49 26.60 10.96
C ILE A 11 -40.83 26.91 11.66
N ALA A 12 -40.79 27.38 12.91
CA ALA A 12 -41.96 27.67 13.74
C ALA A 12 -42.76 28.94 13.33
N ILE A 13 -42.30 29.72 12.36
CA ILE A 13 -42.96 30.98 11.94
C ILE A 13 -43.80 30.80 10.66
N GLY A 14 -43.68 29.66 9.96
CA GLY A 14 -44.47 29.37 8.75
C GLY A 14 -45.82 28.67 9.00
N LEU A 15 -46.20 28.42 10.26
CA LEU A 15 -47.31 27.53 10.63
C LEU A 15 -48.64 28.26 10.90
N LEU A 16 -48.82 29.46 10.36
CA LEU A 16 -49.98 30.31 10.67
C LEU A 16 -50.62 30.93 9.43
N ALA A 17 -51.04 30.09 8.48
CA ALA A 17 -52.10 30.39 7.52
C ALA A 17 -52.55 29.11 6.79
N CYS A 18 -53.54 28.38 7.33
CA CYS A 18 -54.53 27.54 6.60
C CYS A 18 -55.37 26.62 7.52
N VAL A 19 -55.73 27.07 8.73
CA VAL A 19 -56.43 26.22 9.71
C VAL A 19 -57.96 26.08 9.48
N ALA A 20 -58.55 26.75 8.48
CA ALA A 20 -60.01 26.66 8.26
C ALA A 20 -60.45 25.73 7.09
N CYS A 21 -59.55 25.29 6.21
CA CYS A 21 -59.87 24.33 5.14
C CYS A 21 -59.26 22.93 5.35
N ALA A 22 -58.19 22.80 6.16
CA ALA A 22 -57.53 21.52 6.40
C ALA A 22 -58.34 20.55 7.28
N GLY A 23 -59.22 21.06 8.14
CA GLY A 23 -59.96 20.25 9.13
C GLY A 23 -60.94 19.25 8.52
N LEU A 24 -61.51 19.52 7.35
CA LEU A 24 -62.44 18.60 6.65
C LEU A 24 -61.70 17.53 5.84
N THR A 25 -60.58 17.88 5.19
CA THR A 25 -59.70 16.94 4.50
C THR A 25 -58.98 16.00 5.46
N LEU A 26 -58.56 16.49 6.64
CA LEU A 26 -57.94 15.67 7.69
C LEU A 26 -58.95 14.73 8.38
N LEU A 27 -60.22 15.14 8.51
CA LEU A 27 -61.29 14.26 9.01
C LEU A 27 -61.64 13.14 8.00
N ALA A 28 -61.58 13.45 6.70
CA ALA A 28 -61.84 12.49 5.62
C ALA A 28 -60.77 11.40 5.51
N VAL A 29 -59.50 11.73 5.73
CA VAL A 29 -58.39 10.74 5.80
C VAL A 29 -58.59 9.76 6.95
N ASN A 30 -59.11 10.23 8.09
CA ASN A 30 -59.32 9.41 9.27
C ASN A 30 -60.53 8.46 9.12
N LEU A 31 -61.50 8.82 8.26
CA LEU A 31 -62.68 8.00 7.95
C LEU A 31 -62.49 7.09 6.73
N ALA A 32 -61.53 7.40 5.85
CA ALA A 32 -61.21 6.64 4.65
C ALA A 32 -59.69 6.73 4.33
N PRO A 33 -58.87 5.78 4.83
CA PRO A 33 -57.42 5.75 4.61
C PRO A 33 -57.02 5.74 3.12
N CYS A 34 -57.92 5.29 2.25
CA CYS A 34 -57.74 5.29 0.79
C CYS A 34 -57.70 6.70 0.15
N LEU A 35 -58.09 7.76 0.86
CA LEU A 35 -58.01 9.14 0.38
C LEU A 35 -56.66 9.80 0.67
N LEU A 36 -55.83 9.18 1.53
CA LEU A 36 -54.52 9.70 1.91
C LEU A 36 -53.58 9.93 0.70
N PRO A 37 -53.45 9.00 -0.26
CA PRO A 37 -52.56 9.20 -1.40
C PRO A 37 -52.98 10.40 -2.26
N ALA A 38 -54.28 10.54 -2.53
CA ALA A 38 -54.82 11.66 -3.31
C ALA A 38 -54.59 13.02 -2.64
N LEU A 39 -54.63 13.08 -1.30
CA LEU A 39 -54.38 14.32 -0.53
C LEU A 39 -52.89 14.67 -0.43
N LEU A 40 -52.01 13.69 -0.54
CA LEU A 40 -50.57 13.87 -0.60
C LEU A 40 -50.06 14.11 -2.03
N GLY A 41 -50.95 14.17 -3.04
CA GLY A 41 -50.59 14.33 -4.44
C GLY A 41 -49.89 13.12 -5.05
N LEU A 42 -50.08 11.94 -4.44
CA LEU A 42 -49.45 10.69 -4.85
C LEU A 42 -50.27 10.03 -5.97
N THR A 43 -49.60 9.59 -7.03
CA THR A 43 -50.23 8.79 -8.08
C THR A 43 -49.92 7.32 -7.88
N HIS A 44 -50.94 6.47 -7.98
CA HIS A 44 -50.81 5.02 -7.83
C HIS A 44 -50.03 4.45 -9.01
N VAL A 45 -48.98 3.67 -8.71
CA VAL A 45 -48.12 3.02 -9.72
C VAL A 45 -48.51 1.56 -9.90
N GLY A 46 -48.75 0.84 -8.80
CA GLY A 46 -49.08 -0.58 -8.79
C GLY A 46 -48.60 -1.28 -7.53
N ASP A 47 -48.60 -2.61 -7.57
CA ASP A 47 -48.11 -3.48 -6.50
C ASP A 47 -46.60 -3.27 -6.29
N LEU A 48 -46.19 -3.09 -5.04
CA LEU A 48 -44.80 -2.93 -4.63
C LEU A 48 -43.93 -4.08 -5.13
N ALA A 49 -44.42 -5.32 -5.06
CA ALA A 49 -43.66 -6.50 -5.48
C ALA A 49 -43.30 -6.47 -6.98
N SER A 50 -44.12 -5.80 -7.79
CA SER A 50 -43.89 -5.67 -9.24
C SER A 50 -42.79 -4.65 -9.59
N ALA A 51 -42.44 -3.76 -8.66
CA ALA A 51 -41.42 -2.73 -8.85
C ALA A 51 -40.02 -3.17 -8.40
N LEU A 52 -39.90 -4.32 -7.72
CA LEU A 52 -38.63 -4.81 -7.20
C LEU A 52 -37.83 -5.53 -8.30
N PRO A 53 -36.52 -5.25 -8.43
CA PRO A 53 -35.65 -5.97 -9.35
C PRO A 53 -35.38 -7.41 -8.85
N PRO A 54 -34.81 -8.29 -9.70
CA PRO A 54 -34.36 -9.60 -9.23
C PRO A 54 -33.21 -9.48 -8.22
N SER A 55 -33.03 -10.52 -7.38
CA SER A 55 -31.93 -10.56 -6.42
C SER A 55 -30.57 -10.40 -7.13
N PRO A 56 -29.70 -9.51 -6.63
CA PRO A 56 -28.42 -9.29 -7.26
C PRO A 56 -27.49 -10.49 -7.05
N THR A 57 -26.44 -10.57 -7.88
CA THR A 57 -25.38 -11.56 -7.68
C THR A 57 -24.65 -11.28 -6.35
N PRO A 58 -24.45 -12.30 -5.49
CA PRO A 58 -23.71 -12.14 -4.24
C PRO A 58 -22.27 -11.68 -4.46
N LEU A 59 -21.73 -10.95 -3.49
CA LEU A 59 -20.33 -10.58 -3.46
C LEU A 59 -19.46 -11.83 -3.26
N ILE A 60 -18.42 -11.97 -4.09
CA ILE A 60 -17.47 -13.07 -3.96
C ILE A 60 -16.52 -12.75 -2.80
N SER A 61 -16.56 -13.57 -1.75
CA SER A 61 -15.55 -13.54 -0.69
C SER A 61 -14.37 -14.46 -1.07
N THR A 62 -13.17 -13.89 -1.18
CA THR A 62 -11.90 -14.62 -1.34
C THR A 62 -11.12 -14.72 -0.03
N GLY A 63 -11.63 -14.10 1.04
CA GLY A 63 -10.93 -13.93 2.31
C GLY A 63 -11.17 -15.05 3.31
N SER A 64 -10.44 -14.98 4.42
CA SER A 64 -10.67 -15.84 5.60
C SER A 64 -11.64 -15.17 6.57
N PRO A 65 -12.40 -15.93 7.37
CA PRO A 65 -13.25 -15.38 8.41
C PRO A 65 -12.45 -14.52 9.41
N LEU A 66 -13.02 -13.39 9.84
CA LEU A 66 -12.45 -12.50 10.84
C LEU A 66 -13.29 -12.53 12.13
N ASP A 67 -12.61 -12.44 13.28
CA ASP A 67 -13.28 -12.41 14.59
C ASP A 67 -13.99 -11.10 14.89
N HIS A 68 -13.56 -10.00 14.26
CA HIS A 68 -14.15 -8.68 14.37
C HIS A 68 -13.71 -7.77 13.22
N VAL A 69 -14.34 -6.61 13.12
CA VAL A 69 -13.96 -5.53 12.21
C VAL A 69 -14.19 -4.17 12.87
N GLU A 70 -13.35 -3.19 12.57
CA GLU A 70 -13.45 -1.84 13.14
C GLU A 70 -14.04 -0.86 12.15
N LEU A 71 -15.21 -0.31 12.47
CA LEU A 71 -15.95 0.65 11.64
C LEU A 71 -15.81 2.06 12.16
N LEU A 72 -15.53 2.98 11.25
CA LEU A 72 -15.49 4.42 11.50
C LEU A 72 -16.45 5.12 10.54
N LEU A 73 -17.27 6.04 11.06
CA LEU A 73 -18.23 6.80 10.27
C LEU A 73 -18.33 8.25 10.75
N PRO A 74 -17.37 9.12 10.42
CA PRO A 74 -17.41 10.52 10.85
C PRO A 74 -18.57 11.28 10.19
N PRO A 75 -19.29 12.18 10.91
CA PRO A 75 -19.11 12.58 12.30
C PRO A 75 -19.94 11.76 13.31
N TYR A 76 -20.65 10.73 12.86
CA TYR A 76 -21.62 9.98 13.67
C TYR A 76 -20.96 8.98 14.61
N LEU A 77 -19.96 8.25 14.12
CA LEU A 77 -19.06 7.37 14.88
C LEU A 77 -17.63 7.89 14.71
N PRO A 78 -17.20 8.86 15.54
CA PRO A 78 -15.87 9.45 15.45
C PRO A 78 -14.76 8.57 16.07
N GLN A 79 -15.14 7.48 16.74
CA GLN A 79 -14.23 6.47 17.26
C GLN A 79 -14.55 5.13 16.59
N PRO A 80 -13.53 4.30 16.30
CA PRO A 80 -13.75 2.98 15.74
C PRO A 80 -14.67 2.15 16.63
N LEU A 81 -15.72 1.60 16.03
CA LEU A 81 -16.66 0.67 16.63
C LEU A 81 -16.29 -0.75 16.20
N SER A 82 -15.99 -1.61 17.16
CA SER A 82 -15.73 -3.02 16.90
C SER A 82 -17.06 -3.77 16.69
N LEU A 83 -17.25 -4.36 15.52
CA LEU A 83 -18.34 -5.30 15.24
C LEU A 83 -17.80 -6.72 15.19
N THR A 84 -18.50 -7.64 15.84
CA THR A 84 -18.21 -9.08 15.81
C THR A 84 -19.25 -9.82 14.96
N PRO A 85 -19.00 -11.07 14.54
CA PRO A 85 -20.01 -11.87 13.83
C PRO A 85 -21.35 -11.96 14.57
N ALA A 86 -21.34 -11.94 15.92
CA ALA A 86 -22.57 -11.94 16.71
C ALA A 86 -23.42 -10.67 16.54
N ASP A 87 -22.80 -9.55 16.14
CA ASP A 87 -23.48 -8.28 15.86
C ASP A 87 -24.08 -8.24 14.44
N LEU A 88 -23.81 -9.25 13.59
CA LEU A 88 -24.27 -9.32 12.19
C LEU A 88 -25.39 -10.36 11.98
N GLY A 89 -25.87 -10.99 13.05
CA GLY A 89 -26.90 -12.02 13.02
C GLY A 89 -26.41 -13.30 12.33
N ASP A 90 -27.10 -13.75 11.28
CA ASP A 90 -26.67 -14.89 10.44
C ASP A 90 -25.59 -14.49 9.39
N GLY A 91 -25.09 -13.26 9.48
CA GLY A 91 -24.05 -12.70 8.63
C GLY A 91 -22.62 -13.20 8.91
N GLU A 92 -21.67 -12.78 8.07
CA GLU A 92 -20.26 -13.17 8.17
C GLU A 92 -19.33 -11.98 7.89
N ILE A 93 -18.15 -11.99 8.51
CA ILE A 93 -17.05 -11.07 8.26
C ILE A 93 -15.90 -11.87 7.66
N THR A 94 -15.46 -11.48 6.47
CA THR A 94 -14.28 -12.08 5.83
C THR A 94 -13.29 -11.01 5.40
N GLY A 95 -12.01 -11.37 5.42
CA GLY A 95 -10.90 -10.48 5.13
C GLY A 95 -9.82 -11.13 4.26
N ASP A 96 -9.32 -10.40 3.29
CA ASP A 96 -8.22 -10.80 2.42
C ASP A 96 -7.14 -9.71 2.43
N ALA A 97 -5.93 -10.07 2.83
CA ALA A 97 -4.73 -9.23 2.75
C ALA A 97 -3.54 -10.02 2.17
N THR A 98 -3.83 -11.04 1.35
CA THR A 98 -2.82 -11.91 0.73
C THR A 98 -2.02 -11.18 -0.35
N THR A 99 -2.61 -10.15 -0.96
CA THR A 99 -1.94 -9.30 -1.94
C THR A 99 -1.24 -8.13 -1.24
N PRO A 100 0.10 -8.01 -1.31
CA PRO A 100 0.82 -6.91 -0.68
C PRO A 100 0.30 -5.55 -1.12
N GLY A 101 -0.06 -4.71 -0.14
CA GLY A 101 -0.50 -3.33 -0.37
C GLY A 101 -1.98 -3.21 -0.69
N VAL A 102 -2.73 -4.30 -0.64
CA VAL A 102 -4.19 -4.30 -0.79
C VAL A 102 -4.82 -5.10 0.34
N SER A 103 -5.87 -4.56 0.93
CA SER A 103 -6.76 -5.30 1.82
C SER A 103 -8.19 -5.20 1.34
N ALA A 104 -8.95 -6.27 1.51
CA ALA A 104 -10.37 -6.35 1.16
C ALA A 104 -11.17 -6.95 2.32
N TYR A 105 -12.33 -6.36 2.59
CA TYR A 105 -13.30 -6.82 3.58
C TYR A 105 -14.62 -7.12 2.90
N THR A 106 -15.22 -8.27 3.20
CA THR A 106 -16.63 -8.53 2.87
C THR A 106 -17.41 -8.72 4.15
N LEU A 107 -18.44 -7.91 4.35
CA LEU A 107 -19.36 -7.98 5.48
C LEU A 107 -20.75 -8.34 4.97
N ALA A 108 -21.38 -9.34 5.56
CA ALA A 108 -22.79 -9.63 5.36
C ALA A 108 -23.53 -9.35 6.68
N LEU A 109 -24.61 -8.58 6.63
CA LEU A 109 -25.47 -8.27 7.78
C LEU A 109 -26.90 -8.67 7.46
N ASP A 110 -27.57 -9.44 8.31
CA ASP A 110 -29.00 -9.67 8.13
C ASP A 110 -29.84 -8.42 8.46
N GLU A 111 -31.09 -8.39 8.00
CA GLU A 111 -31.99 -7.27 8.27
C GLU A 111 -32.21 -6.98 9.77
N PRO A 112 -32.45 -7.99 10.65
CA PRO A 112 -32.59 -7.75 12.08
C PRO A 112 -31.36 -7.08 12.70
N ALA A 113 -30.15 -7.55 12.37
CA ALA A 113 -28.89 -6.99 12.84
C ALA A 113 -28.67 -5.57 12.33
N LEU A 114 -28.98 -5.30 11.05
CA LEU A 114 -28.91 -3.94 10.49
C LEU A 114 -29.83 -2.97 11.24
N ASN A 115 -31.08 -3.37 11.49
CA ASN A 115 -32.03 -2.54 12.23
C ASN A 115 -31.60 -2.29 13.67
N ASP A 116 -31.09 -3.31 14.35
CA ASP A 116 -30.58 -3.20 15.71
C ASP A 116 -29.32 -2.31 15.77
N PHE A 117 -28.41 -2.44 14.81
CA PHE A 117 -27.26 -1.54 14.66
C PHE A 117 -27.68 -0.08 14.48
N LEU A 118 -28.63 0.18 13.57
CA LEU A 118 -29.16 1.52 13.32
C LEU A 118 -29.83 2.11 14.57
N ARG A 119 -30.58 1.29 15.31
CA ARG A 119 -31.19 1.68 16.59
C ARG A 119 -30.14 2.07 17.62
N ARG A 120 -29.17 1.21 17.90
CA ARG A 120 -28.16 1.46 18.93
C ARG A 120 -27.30 2.69 18.65
N HIS A 121 -26.97 2.96 17.40
CA HIS A 121 -25.93 3.95 17.05
C HIS A 121 -26.44 5.23 16.38
N PHE A 122 -27.60 5.20 15.72
CA PHE A 122 -28.09 6.32 14.90
C PHE A 122 -29.48 6.82 15.31
N LEU A 123 -30.30 5.99 15.96
CA LEU A 123 -31.68 6.32 16.35
C LEU A 123 -31.83 6.23 17.88
N PRO A 124 -31.68 7.35 18.62
CA PRO A 124 -31.89 7.31 20.06
C PRO A 124 -33.33 6.91 20.41
N ASP A 125 -33.52 6.12 21.47
CA ASP A 125 -34.84 5.68 21.99
C ASP A 125 -35.82 6.85 22.28
N ASP A 126 -35.33 8.08 22.38
CA ASP A 126 -36.11 9.31 22.62
C ASP A 126 -36.15 10.28 21.42
N ALA A 127 -35.73 9.87 20.21
CA ALA A 127 -35.81 10.70 19.00
C ALA A 127 -37.21 10.77 18.38
N GLY A 128 -38.26 10.64 19.21
CA GLY A 128 -39.62 11.05 18.86
C GLY A 128 -39.67 12.57 18.71
N GLY A 129 -39.15 13.10 17.60
CA GLY A 129 -39.59 14.41 17.15
C GLY A 129 -41.10 14.36 16.93
N ASP A 130 -41.79 15.50 17.06
CA ASP A 130 -43.25 15.61 16.83
C ASP A 130 -43.73 15.08 15.46
N ARG A 131 -42.82 14.62 14.57
CA ARG A 131 -43.07 14.32 13.16
C ARG A 131 -42.74 12.89 12.69
N TYR A 132 -41.75 12.21 13.27
CA TYR A 132 -41.33 10.87 12.82
C TYR A 132 -40.97 9.98 14.02
N ARG A 133 -41.33 8.70 13.97
CA ARG A 133 -40.92 7.67 14.95
C ARG A 133 -40.83 6.28 14.29
N ASP A 134 -40.37 5.29 15.05
CA ASP A 134 -40.35 3.87 14.66
C ASP A 134 -39.70 3.61 13.28
N LEU A 135 -38.52 4.19 13.05
CA LEU A 135 -37.78 3.97 11.82
C LEU A 135 -37.37 2.48 11.71
N TRP A 136 -37.63 1.88 10.56
CA TRP A 136 -37.32 0.49 10.24
C TRP A 136 -36.82 0.36 8.80
N VAL A 137 -35.79 -0.44 8.58
CA VAL A 137 -35.28 -0.80 7.26
C VAL A 137 -35.81 -2.18 6.90
N ASP A 138 -36.44 -2.28 5.75
CA ASP A 138 -36.87 -3.55 5.14
C ASP A 138 -36.01 -3.78 3.90
N LEU A 139 -35.21 -4.85 3.92
CA LEU A 139 -34.27 -5.16 2.85
C LEU A 139 -35.02 -5.82 1.68
N GLN A 140 -34.76 -5.33 0.48
CA GLN A 140 -35.41 -5.81 -0.72
C GLN A 140 -34.36 -6.22 -1.76
N PRO A 141 -34.68 -7.16 -2.66
CA PRO A 141 -33.83 -7.45 -3.81
C PRO A 141 -33.44 -6.15 -4.55
N GLY A 142 -32.15 -5.85 -4.61
CA GLY A 142 -31.62 -4.66 -5.28
C GLY A 142 -32.01 -3.32 -4.66
N GLY A 143 -32.41 -3.28 -3.39
CA GLY A 143 -32.69 -2.03 -2.69
C GLY A 143 -33.14 -2.20 -1.24
N LEU A 144 -33.83 -1.19 -0.72
CA LEU A 144 -34.42 -1.24 0.61
C LEU A 144 -35.63 -0.32 0.69
N ILE A 145 -36.48 -0.53 1.69
CA ILE A 145 -37.58 0.35 2.04
C ILE A 145 -37.32 0.92 3.42
N LEU A 146 -37.27 2.25 3.52
CA LEU A 146 -37.18 2.96 4.79
C LEU A 146 -38.59 3.26 5.29
N TYR A 147 -39.07 2.49 6.27
CA TYR A 147 -40.33 2.76 6.95
C TYR A 147 -40.14 3.75 8.09
N ALA A 148 -41.09 4.67 8.22
CA ALA A 148 -41.27 5.49 9.42
C ALA A 148 -42.76 5.66 9.71
N ASP A 149 -43.10 5.77 10.99
CA ASP A 149 -44.36 6.34 11.41
C ASP A 149 -44.27 7.86 11.26
N VAL A 150 -45.09 8.44 10.38
CA VAL A 150 -45.13 9.89 10.10
C VAL A 150 -46.35 10.50 10.79
N ASN A 151 -46.14 11.54 11.59
CA ASN A 151 -47.25 12.29 12.18
C ASN A 151 -47.86 13.23 11.15
N LEU A 152 -49.12 12.97 10.78
CA LEU A 152 -49.88 13.81 9.87
C LEU A 152 -50.74 14.87 10.61
N GLY A 153 -50.51 15.05 11.91
CA GLY A 153 -51.14 16.03 12.79
C GLY A 153 -52.25 15.45 13.68
N LEU A 154 -52.98 14.44 13.20
CA LEU A 154 -54.06 13.77 13.97
C LEU A 154 -53.83 12.27 14.18
N SER A 155 -53.05 11.63 13.31
CA SER A 155 -52.70 10.21 13.38
C SER A 155 -51.27 9.99 12.89
N TRP A 156 -50.69 8.91 13.38
CA TRP A 156 -49.45 8.36 12.88
C TRP A 156 -49.76 7.41 11.73
N GLN A 157 -49.09 7.60 10.61
CA GLN A 157 -49.22 6.73 9.44
C GLN A 157 -47.86 6.12 9.12
N ARG A 158 -47.81 4.80 9.01
CA ARG A 158 -46.63 4.13 8.49
C ARG A 158 -46.47 4.40 7.00
N MET A 159 -45.33 4.96 6.62
CA MET A 159 -44.97 5.25 5.23
C MET A 159 -43.58 4.67 4.95
N GLY A 160 -43.41 4.00 3.82
CA GLY A 160 -42.13 3.48 3.35
C GLY A 160 -41.58 4.33 2.20
N LEU A 161 -40.28 4.60 2.17
CA LEU A 161 -39.59 5.16 1.01
C LEU A 161 -38.78 4.04 0.33
N LEU A 162 -39.15 3.69 -0.91
CA LEU A 162 -38.43 2.70 -1.70
C LEU A 162 -37.17 3.33 -2.32
N LEU A 163 -36.01 2.79 -1.96
CA LEU A 163 -34.71 3.13 -2.51
C LEU A 163 -34.18 1.91 -3.28
N LEU A 164 -33.93 2.05 -4.58
CA LEU A 164 -33.32 1.00 -5.39
C LEU A 164 -31.87 1.33 -5.70
N GLN A 165 -31.04 0.30 -5.77
CA GLN A 165 -29.63 0.40 -6.08
C GLN A 165 -29.43 0.78 -7.55
N GLU A 166 -28.63 1.83 -7.75
CA GLU A 166 -28.18 2.30 -9.05
C GLU A 166 -26.65 2.30 -9.03
N GLY A 167 -25.99 1.36 -9.72
CA GLY A 167 -24.53 1.22 -9.67
C GLY A 167 -24.02 0.46 -8.43
N GLU A 168 -22.79 0.73 -8.01
CA GLU A 168 -22.11 -0.09 -6.98
C GLU A 168 -22.42 0.33 -5.54
N THR A 169 -22.63 1.63 -5.27
CA THR A 169 -22.84 2.18 -3.92
C THR A 169 -23.96 3.21 -3.82
N SER A 170 -24.58 3.61 -4.95
CA SER A 170 -25.66 4.61 -4.97
C SER A 170 -27.05 4.00 -4.89
N LEU A 171 -27.97 4.76 -4.29
CA LEU A 171 -29.37 4.41 -4.12
C LEU A 171 -30.24 5.56 -4.64
N THR A 172 -31.26 5.24 -5.43
CA THR A 172 -32.20 6.21 -6.01
C THR A 172 -33.59 5.98 -5.47
N SER A 173 -34.27 7.07 -5.09
CA SER A 173 -35.64 7.01 -4.61
C SER A 173 -36.64 6.80 -5.74
N ILE A 174 -37.43 5.73 -5.66
CA ILE A 174 -38.40 5.37 -6.70
C ILE A 174 -39.81 5.85 -6.36
N GLY A 175 -40.22 5.69 -5.10
CA GLY A 175 -41.60 5.94 -4.71
C GLY A 175 -41.86 5.75 -3.21
N LEU A 176 -43.10 6.01 -2.82
CA LEU A 176 -43.59 5.77 -1.47
C LEU A 176 -44.44 4.50 -1.42
N ALA A 177 -44.10 3.61 -0.49
CA ALA A 177 -44.88 2.43 -0.17
C ALA A 177 -45.89 2.75 0.93
N LEU A 178 -47.17 2.46 0.68
CA LEU A 178 -48.25 2.54 1.66
C LEU A 178 -48.95 1.18 1.71
N GLY A 179 -48.55 0.34 2.67
CA GLY A 179 -48.91 -1.08 2.63
C GLY A 179 -48.17 -1.79 1.50
N GLU A 180 -48.89 -2.60 0.72
CA GLU A 180 -48.33 -3.35 -0.42
C GLU A 180 -48.39 -2.56 -1.75
N GLU A 181 -48.79 -1.28 -1.70
CA GLU A 181 -49.00 -0.46 -2.89
C GLU A 181 -47.91 0.62 -3.01
N LEU A 182 -47.42 0.83 -4.24
CA LEU A 182 -46.41 1.82 -4.58
C LEU A 182 -47.04 3.06 -5.22
N TYR A 183 -46.53 4.22 -4.80
CA TYR A 183 -46.95 5.52 -5.30
C TYR A 183 -45.77 6.39 -5.74
N THR A 184 -45.99 7.26 -6.72
CA THR A 184 -44.97 8.21 -7.20
C THR A 184 -44.63 9.25 -6.13
N LEU A 185 -43.40 9.73 -6.16
CA LEU A 185 -42.99 10.90 -5.38
C LEU A 185 -43.70 12.16 -5.92
N PRO A 186 -44.23 13.03 -5.06
CA PRO A 186 -44.86 14.27 -5.50
C PRO A 186 -43.78 15.29 -5.92
N ASP A 187 -44.06 16.08 -6.95
CA ASP A 187 -43.14 17.12 -7.46
C ASP A 187 -43.01 18.33 -6.50
N GLU A 188 -44.01 18.54 -5.65
CA GLU A 188 -44.08 19.65 -4.70
C GLU A 188 -44.47 19.18 -3.28
N GLY A 189 -44.27 20.06 -2.30
CA GLY A 189 -44.65 19.80 -0.91
C GLY A 189 -43.52 19.23 -0.05
N PHE A 190 -43.88 18.76 1.15
CA PHE A 190 -42.88 18.39 2.16
C PHE A 190 -42.11 17.11 1.82
N LEU A 191 -42.75 16.15 1.13
CA LEU A 191 -42.12 14.89 0.70
C LEU A 191 -41.07 15.15 -0.37
N ALA A 192 -41.37 16.03 -1.34
CA ALA A 192 -40.43 16.48 -2.37
C ALA A 192 -39.14 17.11 -1.78
N GLN A 193 -39.24 17.76 -0.61
CA GLN A 193 -38.08 18.33 0.08
C GLN A 193 -37.35 17.34 1.00
N ALA A 194 -38.03 16.33 1.49
CA ALA A 194 -37.49 15.36 2.45
C ALA A 194 -36.68 14.26 1.76
N VAL A 195 -37.16 13.76 0.63
CA VAL A 195 -36.58 12.60 -0.05
C VAL A 195 -35.13 12.82 -0.53
N PRO A 196 -34.78 13.95 -1.20
CA PRO A 196 -33.40 14.22 -1.58
C PRO A 196 -32.44 14.34 -0.38
N ARG A 197 -32.95 14.73 0.80
CA ARG A 197 -32.15 14.80 2.03
C ARG A 197 -31.87 13.42 2.59
N VAL A 198 -32.82 12.49 2.50
CA VAL A 198 -32.61 11.10 2.90
C VAL A 198 -31.58 10.47 1.99
N GLN A 199 -31.75 10.57 0.66
CA GLN A 199 -30.81 10.04 -0.33
C GLN A 199 -29.39 10.57 -0.11
N SER A 200 -29.21 11.89 -0.09
CA SER A 200 -27.87 12.50 0.11
C SER A 200 -27.27 12.20 1.49
N THR A 201 -28.07 11.89 2.51
CA THR A 201 -27.55 11.49 3.81
C THR A 201 -27.08 10.04 3.79
N THR A 202 -27.82 9.16 3.12
CA THR A 202 -27.43 7.75 2.93
C THR A 202 -26.15 7.64 2.07
N GLU A 203 -26.07 8.37 0.96
CA GLU A 203 -24.87 8.41 0.10
C GLU A 203 -23.65 8.90 0.87
N ARG A 204 -23.76 10.03 1.59
CA ARG A 204 -22.66 10.55 2.41
C ARG A 204 -22.27 9.59 3.54
N ALA A 205 -23.22 8.84 4.09
CA ALA A 205 -22.92 7.85 5.11
C ALA A 205 -22.14 6.67 4.52
N LEU A 206 -22.50 6.18 3.34
CA LEU A 206 -21.76 5.12 2.65
C LEU A 206 -20.36 5.58 2.22
N GLU A 207 -20.23 6.82 1.71
CA GLU A 207 -18.94 7.41 1.35
C GLU A 207 -18.01 7.62 2.56
N ALA A 208 -18.57 8.03 3.70
CA ALA A 208 -17.81 8.27 4.92
C ALA A 208 -17.55 7.00 5.75
N LEU A 209 -18.17 5.87 5.37
CA LEU A 209 -17.99 4.60 6.05
C LEU A 209 -16.64 4.01 5.69
N THR A 210 -15.80 3.81 6.69
CA THR A 210 -14.45 3.26 6.53
C THR A 210 -14.23 2.12 7.51
N LEU A 211 -13.54 1.08 7.05
CA LEU A 211 -13.09 -0.04 7.86
C LEU A 211 -11.60 0.12 8.14
N VAL A 212 -11.22 0.21 9.41
CA VAL A 212 -9.88 0.63 9.83
C VAL A 212 -9.07 -0.50 10.48
N GLY A 213 -9.64 -1.69 10.59
CA GLY A 213 -8.99 -2.88 11.14
C GLY A 213 -9.88 -4.11 11.08
N PRO A 214 -9.32 -5.32 11.28
CA PRO A 214 -7.93 -5.59 11.68
C PRO A 214 -6.89 -5.66 10.55
N LEU A 215 -7.29 -5.62 9.27
CA LEU A 215 -6.36 -5.64 8.14
C LEU A 215 -5.70 -4.27 7.94
N PRO A 216 -4.53 -4.20 7.27
CA PRO A 216 -3.81 -2.95 7.08
C PRO A 216 -4.55 -2.01 6.12
N GLY A 217 -4.39 -0.71 6.36
CA GLY A 217 -4.98 0.35 5.53
C GLY A 217 -6.39 0.76 5.97
N GLU A 218 -6.82 1.93 5.50
CA GLU A 218 -8.19 2.41 5.68
C GLU A 218 -9.02 1.99 4.46
N ALA A 219 -9.92 1.02 4.64
CA ALA A 219 -10.72 0.48 3.57
C ALA A 219 -12.01 1.29 3.38
N HIS A 220 -12.25 1.73 2.16
CA HIS A 220 -13.47 2.43 1.76
C HIS A 220 -14.44 1.47 1.09
N ILE A 221 -15.74 1.73 1.24
CA ILE A 221 -16.78 0.94 0.57
C ILE A 221 -16.63 1.08 -0.95
N SER A 222 -16.37 -0.05 -1.62
CA SER A 222 -16.29 -0.11 -3.08
C SER A 222 -17.60 -0.60 -3.69
N GLN A 223 -18.33 -1.45 -2.97
CA GLN A 223 -19.53 -2.08 -3.48
C GLN A 223 -20.49 -2.49 -2.37
N VAL A 224 -21.79 -2.36 -2.61
CA VAL A 224 -22.88 -2.78 -1.74
C VAL A 224 -23.85 -3.65 -2.54
N ARG A 225 -24.46 -4.65 -1.91
CA ARG A 225 -25.54 -5.46 -2.49
C ARG A 225 -26.66 -5.66 -1.47
N PHE A 226 -27.86 -5.33 -1.90
CA PHE A 226 -29.08 -5.54 -1.11
C PHE A 226 -29.79 -6.80 -1.59
N HIS A 227 -29.90 -7.79 -0.70
CA HIS A 227 -30.72 -8.98 -0.88
C HIS A 227 -31.99 -8.85 -0.06
N ALA A 228 -32.94 -9.78 -0.20
CA ALA A 228 -34.19 -9.75 0.58
C ALA A 228 -33.98 -10.01 2.08
N ASP A 229 -32.88 -10.65 2.46
CA ASP A 229 -32.60 -11.11 3.83
C ASP A 229 -31.34 -10.48 4.43
N ARG A 230 -30.44 -9.95 3.59
CA ARG A 230 -29.13 -9.43 4.02
C ARG A 230 -28.57 -8.32 3.15
N LEU A 231 -27.72 -7.52 3.76
CA LEU A 231 -26.88 -6.50 3.16
C LEU A 231 -25.45 -7.02 3.06
N GLU A 232 -24.88 -7.03 1.86
CA GLU A 232 -23.47 -7.36 1.65
C GLU A 232 -22.68 -6.08 1.29
N ILE A 233 -21.52 -5.91 1.91
CA ILE A 233 -20.64 -4.75 1.75
C ILE A 233 -19.24 -5.26 1.41
N LEU A 234 -18.66 -4.78 0.32
CA LEU A 234 -17.24 -4.92 -0.01
C LEU A 234 -16.55 -3.59 0.23
N ALA A 235 -15.45 -3.64 0.96
CA ALA A 235 -14.56 -2.50 1.15
C ALA A 235 -13.12 -2.87 0.83
N GLN A 236 -12.35 -1.91 0.32
CA GLN A 236 -10.98 -2.13 -0.09
C GLN A 236 -10.07 -0.96 0.34
N ALA A 237 -8.84 -1.29 0.74
CA ALA A 237 -7.78 -0.33 0.97
C ALA A 237 -6.60 -0.59 0.05
N ALA A 238 -5.94 0.48 -0.38
CA ALA A 238 -4.59 0.44 -0.93
C ALA A 238 -3.63 1.10 0.06
N TYR A 239 -2.52 0.43 0.36
CA TYR A 239 -1.51 0.93 1.30
C TYR A 239 -0.10 0.60 0.82
N THR A 240 0.89 1.37 1.28
CA THR A 240 2.29 1.09 0.97
C THR A 240 2.74 -0.13 1.76
N ALA A 241 2.88 -1.27 1.08
CA ALA A 241 3.45 -2.46 1.69
C ALA A 241 4.94 -2.25 2.00
N PRO A 242 5.46 -2.83 3.10
CA PRO A 242 6.90 -2.93 3.27
C PRO A 242 7.50 -3.75 2.11
N PRO A 243 8.72 -3.42 1.66
CA PRO A 243 9.38 -4.21 0.63
C PRO A 243 9.55 -5.66 1.12
N PRO A 244 9.47 -6.66 0.23
CA PRO A 244 9.69 -8.04 0.61
C PRO A 244 11.12 -8.25 1.11
N PRO A 245 11.36 -9.24 1.99
CA PRO A 245 12.71 -9.58 2.47
C PRO A 245 13.68 -9.87 1.34
N ASP A 246 13.21 -10.35 0.19
CA ASP A 246 13.99 -10.54 -1.02
C ASP A 246 13.14 -10.14 -2.22
N THR A 247 13.65 -9.23 -3.04
CA THR A 247 12.93 -8.74 -4.21
C THR A 247 13.02 -9.68 -5.41
N GLY A 248 13.90 -10.68 -5.37
CA GLY A 248 14.39 -11.34 -6.58
C GLY A 248 15.14 -10.37 -7.50
N TRP A 249 15.59 -10.89 -8.64
CA TRP A 249 16.21 -10.06 -9.68
C TRP A 249 15.14 -9.25 -10.42
N GLN A 250 15.28 -7.94 -10.38
CA GLN A 250 14.46 -6.97 -11.09
C GLN A 250 15.26 -6.44 -12.29
N PRO A 251 14.85 -6.73 -13.53
CA PRO A 251 15.50 -6.17 -14.70
C PRO A 251 15.25 -4.66 -14.77
N LEU A 252 16.32 -3.87 -14.86
CA LEU A 252 16.23 -2.41 -15.01
C LEU A 252 16.36 -2.02 -16.47
N GLU A 253 17.37 -2.56 -17.15
CA GLU A 253 17.62 -2.41 -18.58
C GLU A 253 18.52 -3.56 -19.07
N PRO A 254 18.77 -3.73 -20.38
CA PRO A 254 19.61 -4.81 -20.89
C PRO A 254 20.99 -4.86 -20.21
N GLY A 255 21.30 -5.99 -19.59
CA GLY A 255 22.56 -6.21 -18.89
C GLY A 255 22.65 -5.62 -17.48
N VAL A 256 21.56 -5.07 -16.92
CA VAL A 256 21.52 -4.48 -15.57
C VAL A 256 20.30 -4.98 -14.81
N GLU A 257 20.55 -5.65 -13.68
CA GLU A 257 19.51 -6.13 -12.78
C GLU A 257 19.79 -5.69 -11.34
N LEU A 258 18.72 -5.39 -10.60
CA LEU A 258 18.75 -5.01 -9.20
C LEU A 258 18.10 -6.11 -8.36
N ARG A 259 18.70 -6.43 -7.23
CA ARG A 259 18.10 -7.25 -6.19
C ARG A 259 18.42 -6.66 -4.84
N GLU A 260 17.44 -6.66 -3.96
CA GLU A 260 17.63 -6.26 -2.59
C GLU A 260 17.20 -7.38 -1.65
N MET A 261 18.01 -7.63 -0.62
CA MET A 261 17.84 -8.75 0.30
C MET A 261 18.04 -8.33 1.74
N ASP A 262 17.20 -8.83 2.63
CA ASP A 262 17.36 -8.72 4.07
C ASP A 262 18.28 -9.84 4.55
N VAL A 263 19.34 -9.44 5.24
CA VAL A 263 20.33 -10.34 5.85
C VAL A 263 20.25 -10.18 7.36
N ALA A 264 19.90 -11.26 8.03
CA ALA A 264 19.80 -11.28 9.49
C ALA A 264 21.18 -11.39 10.15
N THR A 265 21.46 -10.51 11.11
CA THR A 265 22.58 -10.61 12.04
C THR A 265 22.07 -10.34 13.45
N GLY A 266 22.09 -11.38 14.29
CA GLY A 266 21.47 -11.34 15.61
C GLY A 266 19.99 -10.93 15.53
N ASN A 267 19.67 -9.78 16.13
CA ASN A 267 18.31 -9.23 16.19
C ASN A 267 18.04 -8.07 15.21
N VAL A 268 18.98 -7.77 14.31
CA VAL A 268 18.84 -6.70 13.32
C VAL A 268 18.89 -7.24 11.90
N LEU A 269 18.26 -6.52 10.97
CA LEU A 269 18.27 -6.82 9.54
C LEU A 269 19.09 -5.77 8.79
N GLU A 270 20.11 -6.21 8.07
CA GLU A 270 20.81 -5.42 7.06
C GLU A 270 20.07 -5.58 5.72
N ARG A 271 19.72 -4.47 5.07
CA ARG A 271 19.17 -4.48 3.71
C ARG A 271 20.32 -4.35 2.73
N VAL A 272 20.72 -5.44 2.11
CA VAL A 272 21.81 -5.48 1.13
C VAL A 272 21.27 -5.17 -0.27
N ILE A 273 21.95 -4.29 -0.99
CA ILE A 273 21.64 -3.93 -2.38
C ILE A 273 22.64 -4.63 -3.29
N ILE A 274 22.15 -5.30 -4.33
CA ILE A 274 22.95 -6.08 -5.26
C ILE A 274 22.61 -5.62 -6.68
N VAL A 275 23.62 -5.19 -7.42
CA VAL A 275 23.51 -4.88 -8.85
C VAL A 275 24.28 -5.95 -9.62
N ARG A 276 23.61 -6.64 -10.55
CA ARG A 276 24.24 -7.59 -11.47
C ARG A 276 24.38 -6.95 -12.85
N LEU A 277 25.58 -7.08 -13.40
CA LEU A 277 26.00 -6.43 -14.64
C LEU A 277 26.54 -7.47 -15.62
N ASP A 278 26.05 -7.43 -16.85
CA ASP A 278 26.61 -8.20 -17.96
C ASP A 278 27.84 -7.47 -18.54
N PRO A 279 29.07 -8.03 -18.38
CA PRO A 279 30.28 -7.40 -18.91
C PRO A 279 30.36 -7.38 -20.44
N ALA A 280 29.50 -8.13 -21.15
CA ALA A 280 29.40 -8.01 -22.60
C ALA A 280 28.62 -6.75 -23.05
N LEU A 281 27.81 -6.17 -22.15
CA LEU A 281 26.94 -5.03 -22.41
C LEU A 281 27.34 -3.77 -21.63
N ALA A 282 28.39 -3.84 -20.82
CA ALA A 282 28.83 -2.76 -19.95
C ALA A 282 30.35 -2.60 -19.98
N ARG A 283 30.81 -1.34 -19.85
CA ARG A 283 32.24 -1.00 -19.79
C ARG A 283 32.61 -0.56 -18.39
N PHE A 284 33.62 -1.21 -17.82
CA PHE A 284 34.10 -0.91 -16.48
C PHE A 284 35.35 -0.05 -16.56
N ARG A 285 35.43 0.97 -15.71
CA ARG A 285 36.62 1.81 -15.60
C ARG A 285 36.92 2.15 -14.16
N VAL A 286 38.19 2.39 -13.87
CA VAL A 286 38.63 2.96 -12.61
C VAL A 286 38.97 4.43 -12.84
N ARG A 287 38.48 5.29 -11.96
CA ARG A 287 38.91 6.69 -11.89
C ARG A 287 39.68 6.90 -10.61
N TYR A 288 40.76 7.67 -10.70
CA TYR A 288 41.64 7.96 -9.59
C TYR A 288 42.16 9.39 -9.68
N GLU A 289 41.83 10.19 -8.67
CA GLU A 289 42.23 11.58 -8.49
C GLU A 289 42.65 11.79 -7.02
N PRO A 290 43.88 11.43 -6.65
CA PRO A 290 44.35 11.51 -5.25
C PRO A 290 44.34 12.94 -4.70
N ASP A 291 44.60 13.93 -5.56
CA ASP A 291 44.63 15.35 -5.18
C ASP A 291 43.23 15.99 -5.07
N ASN A 292 42.17 15.28 -5.47
CA ASN A 292 40.80 15.80 -5.49
C ASN A 292 39.76 14.76 -5.03
N PRO A 293 39.91 14.22 -3.80
CA PRO A 293 38.96 13.27 -3.26
C PRO A 293 37.61 13.96 -3.07
N ARG A 294 36.53 13.29 -3.49
CA ARG A 294 35.18 13.83 -3.43
C ARG A 294 34.16 12.75 -3.06
N PRO A 295 32.99 13.13 -2.51
CA PRO A 295 31.93 12.17 -2.25
C PRO A 295 31.52 11.43 -3.53
N LEU A 296 30.97 10.23 -3.38
CA LEU A 296 30.52 9.41 -4.52
C LEU A 296 29.50 10.15 -5.39
N SER A 297 28.59 10.90 -4.78
CA SER A 297 27.60 11.72 -5.49
C SER A 297 28.25 12.75 -6.42
N ALA A 298 29.36 13.37 -6.02
CA ALA A 298 30.10 14.32 -6.85
C ALA A 298 30.79 13.62 -8.03
N TRP A 299 31.38 12.44 -7.81
CA TRP A 299 31.89 11.59 -8.88
C TRP A 299 30.79 11.23 -9.90
N ALA A 300 29.63 10.79 -9.41
CA ALA A 300 28.51 10.39 -10.27
C ALA A 300 27.92 11.58 -11.05
N ALA A 301 27.82 12.76 -10.42
CA ALA A 301 27.33 13.96 -11.08
C ALA A 301 28.24 14.43 -12.22
N GLU A 302 29.56 14.34 -12.02
CA GLU A 302 30.55 14.74 -13.01
C GLU A 302 30.68 13.73 -14.17
N LEU A 303 30.79 12.45 -13.83
CA LEU A 303 31.05 11.39 -14.81
C LEU A 303 29.79 10.90 -15.52
N GLN A 304 28.62 11.12 -14.92
CA GLN A 304 27.30 10.64 -15.38
C GLN A 304 27.28 9.16 -15.83
N PRO A 305 27.85 8.22 -15.05
CA PRO A 305 27.88 6.82 -15.43
C PRO A 305 26.52 6.14 -15.15
N LEU A 306 26.39 4.90 -15.64
CA LEU A 306 25.29 4.01 -15.25
C LEU A 306 25.39 3.64 -13.76
N LEU A 307 26.60 3.29 -13.31
CA LEU A 307 26.90 2.92 -11.93
C LEU A 307 28.22 3.57 -11.48
N THR A 308 28.27 4.03 -10.23
CA THR A 308 29.51 4.41 -9.52
C THR A 308 29.54 3.70 -8.17
N ILE A 309 30.69 3.10 -7.82
CA ILE A 309 30.99 2.65 -6.46
C ILE A 309 32.37 3.12 -6.03
N ASN A 310 32.62 3.11 -4.73
CA ASN A 310 33.97 3.30 -4.23
C ASN A 310 34.90 2.16 -4.64
N ALA A 311 36.21 2.43 -4.68
CA ALA A 311 37.24 1.46 -5.05
C ALA A 311 38.02 0.97 -3.81
N GLY A 312 39.34 0.81 -3.95
CA GLY A 312 40.22 0.29 -2.91
C GLY A 312 40.56 1.30 -1.81
N TYR A 313 41.33 0.81 -0.82
CA TYR A 313 41.80 1.61 0.31
C TYR A 313 42.77 2.72 -0.10
N PHE A 314 42.77 3.80 0.68
CA PHE A 314 43.62 4.97 0.46
C PHE A 314 44.17 5.53 1.78
N THR A 315 45.29 6.25 1.70
CA THR A 315 45.86 6.99 2.84
C THR A 315 45.07 8.27 3.10
N PRO A 316 45.23 8.92 4.27
CA PRO A 316 44.60 10.22 4.53
C PRO A 316 44.91 11.31 3.47
N GLU A 317 46.03 11.18 2.76
CA GLU A 317 46.46 12.06 1.67
C GLU A 317 45.79 11.74 0.33
N GLY A 318 44.97 10.70 0.24
CA GLY A 318 44.29 10.28 -0.99
C GLY A 318 45.04 9.23 -1.80
N GLU A 319 46.20 8.76 -1.35
CA GLU A 319 47.03 7.83 -2.11
C GLU A 319 46.55 6.38 -1.99
N ALA A 320 46.49 5.64 -3.10
CA ALA A 320 46.12 4.22 -3.10
C ALA A 320 47.12 3.38 -2.28
N THR A 321 46.63 2.62 -1.31
CA THR A 321 47.50 1.78 -0.46
C THR A 321 47.88 0.45 -1.12
N ALA A 322 47.12 0.03 -2.13
CA ALA A 322 47.30 -1.17 -2.92
C ALA A 322 47.33 -0.83 -4.41
N LEU A 323 47.74 -1.78 -5.25
CA LEU A 323 47.81 -1.55 -6.69
C LEU A 323 46.44 -1.16 -7.24
N LEU A 324 46.41 0.03 -7.82
CA LEU A 324 45.28 0.57 -8.57
C LEU A 324 45.76 0.91 -9.98
N ILE A 325 45.00 0.52 -11.00
CA ILE A 325 45.27 0.80 -12.40
C ILE A 325 44.10 1.59 -12.96
N SER A 326 44.36 2.78 -13.49
CA SER A 326 43.36 3.65 -14.11
C SER A 326 43.85 4.10 -15.49
N GLY A 327 43.16 3.65 -16.54
CA GLY A 327 43.56 3.88 -17.92
C GLY A 327 44.99 3.42 -18.23
N GLY A 328 45.40 2.27 -17.68
CA GLY A 328 46.73 1.67 -17.86
C GLY A 328 47.84 2.30 -17.02
N ARG A 329 47.54 3.30 -16.19
CA ARG A 329 48.50 3.92 -15.26
C ARG A 329 48.35 3.30 -13.88
N SER A 330 49.44 2.79 -13.33
CA SER A 330 49.47 2.18 -11.99
C SER A 330 49.79 3.19 -10.90
N ALA A 331 49.15 3.03 -9.74
CA ALA A 331 49.43 3.70 -8.48
C ALA A 331 49.43 2.66 -7.33
N GLY A 332 50.01 3.02 -6.18
CA GLY A 332 50.13 2.12 -5.04
C GLY A 332 51.12 0.97 -5.25
N ALA A 333 51.09 -0.01 -4.34
CA ALA A 333 51.96 -1.19 -4.38
C ALA A 333 51.16 -2.49 -4.50
N PRO A 334 51.62 -3.49 -5.27
CA PRO A 334 50.92 -4.76 -5.40
C PRO A 334 50.89 -5.53 -4.08
N LEU A 335 49.73 -6.12 -3.79
CA LEU A 335 49.50 -7.06 -2.69
C LEU A 335 49.87 -8.49 -3.10
N GLY A 336 50.07 -9.33 -2.09
CA GLY A 336 50.41 -10.75 -2.25
C GLY A 336 49.20 -11.67 -2.41
N ASP A 337 49.42 -12.96 -2.18
CA ASP A 337 48.46 -14.05 -2.38
C ASP A 337 47.20 -13.98 -1.50
N PHE A 338 47.24 -13.30 -0.36
CA PHE A 338 46.09 -13.12 0.53
C PHE A 338 44.99 -12.18 -0.04
N ALA A 339 45.33 -11.37 -1.04
CA ALA A 339 44.47 -10.32 -1.58
C ALA A 339 43.75 -10.75 -2.86
N GLY A 340 42.80 -9.92 -3.30
CA GLY A 340 42.11 -10.11 -4.57
C GLY A 340 42.25 -8.90 -5.48
N MET A 341 41.79 -9.07 -6.72
CA MET A 341 41.82 -8.02 -7.72
C MET A 341 40.55 -8.02 -8.56
N PHE A 342 39.94 -6.84 -8.71
CA PHE A 342 39.09 -6.53 -9.85
C PHE A 342 39.99 -6.05 -11.00
N ALA A 343 39.83 -6.60 -12.20
CA ALA A 343 40.72 -6.32 -13.33
C ALA A 343 39.95 -6.23 -14.65
N VAL A 344 40.39 -5.33 -15.53
CA VAL A 344 39.93 -5.20 -16.91
C VAL A 344 41.15 -5.21 -17.84
N THR A 345 41.16 -6.14 -18.78
CA THR A 345 42.21 -6.22 -19.81
C THR A 345 41.98 -5.20 -20.93
N ALA A 346 43.01 -4.92 -21.74
CA ALA A 346 42.86 -4.06 -22.92
C ALA A 346 41.78 -4.55 -23.92
N GLY A 347 41.47 -5.85 -23.92
CA GLY A 347 40.39 -6.45 -24.72
C GLY A 347 38.99 -6.28 -24.13
N GLY A 348 38.85 -5.65 -22.97
CA GLY A 348 37.57 -5.46 -22.27
C GLY A 348 37.12 -6.64 -21.41
N GLN A 349 37.92 -7.71 -21.31
CA GLN A 349 37.60 -8.82 -20.41
C GLN A 349 37.70 -8.37 -18.96
N VAL A 350 36.64 -8.62 -18.19
CA VAL A 350 36.52 -8.27 -16.77
C VAL A 350 36.63 -9.53 -15.91
N SER A 351 37.34 -9.42 -14.78
CA SER A 351 37.45 -10.52 -13.82
C SER A 351 37.55 -10.02 -12.38
N VAL A 352 37.01 -10.82 -11.45
CA VAL A 352 37.30 -10.72 -10.02
C VAL A 352 38.08 -11.97 -9.63
N ARG A 353 39.30 -11.82 -9.15
CA ARG A 353 40.23 -12.94 -8.91
C ARG A 353 40.87 -12.91 -7.54
N TRP A 354 41.23 -14.09 -7.05
CA TRP A 354 42.07 -14.28 -5.88
C TRP A 354 43.54 -14.43 -6.30
N LEU A 355 44.43 -13.62 -5.73
CA LEU A 355 45.82 -13.53 -6.19
C LEU A 355 46.66 -14.78 -5.86
N GLN A 356 46.21 -15.65 -4.96
CA GLN A 356 46.86 -16.94 -4.74
C GLN A 356 46.74 -17.88 -5.95
N GLU A 357 45.60 -17.87 -6.63
CA GLU A 357 45.36 -18.72 -7.82
C GLU A 357 45.73 -18.02 -9.13
N GLN A 358 45.49 -16.71 -9.20
CA GLN A 358 45.81 -15.89 -10.37
C GLN A 358 46.57 -14.63 -9.92
N PRO A 359 47.89 -14.75 -9.70
CA PRO A 359 48.73 -13.61 -9.33
C PRO A 359 48.68 -12.50 -10.39
N TYR A 360 48.85 -11.25 -9.95
CA TYR A 360 49.02 -10.13 -10.86
C TYR A 360 50.36 -10.23 -11.60
N ASP A 361 50.32 -10.15 -12.92
CA ASP A 361 51.50 -10.06 -13.78
C ASP A 361 51.47 -8.71 -14.53
N PRO A 362 52.42 -7.79 -14.28
CA PRO A 362 52.50 -6.53 -15.02
C PRO A 362 52.52 -6.66 -16.54
N ALA A 363 52.92 -7.83 -17.09
CA ALA A 363 52.93 -8.10 -18.52
C ALA A 363 51.55 -8.39 -19.12
N GLU A 364 50.51 -8.63 -18.30
CA GLU A 364 49.17 -8.99 -18.76
C GLU A 364 48.39 -7.81 -19.37
N GLY A 365 48.90 -6.58 -19.26
CA GLY A 365 48.37 -5.41 -19.97
C GLY A 365 46.99 -4.96 -19.49
N LEU A 366 46.76 -4.95 -18.17
CA LEU A 366 45.53 -4.42 -17.59
C LEU A 366 45.39 -2.92 -17.86
N VAL A 367 44.19 -2.50 -18.25
CA VAL A 367 43.84 -1.08 -18.45
C VAL A 367 43.09 -0.51 -17.26
N GLU A 368 42.41 -1.34 -16.48
CA GLU A 368 41.74 -0.94 -15.25
C GLU A 368 41.97 -2.02 -14.20
N GLY A 369 42.10 -1.64 -12.93
CA GLY A 369 42.29 -2.62 -11.87
C GLY A 369 42.28 -2.03 -10.47
N VAL A 370 41.77 -2.80 -9.51
CA VAL A 370 41.76 -2.44 -8.09
C VAL A 370 42.11 -3.69 -7.30
N GLN A 371 43.23 -3.65 -6.59
CA GLN A 371 43.52 -4.65 -5.56
C GLN A 371 42.95 -4.23 -4.21
N SER A 372 42.45 -5.20 -3.48
CA SER A 372 41.90 -5.01 -2.15
C SER A 372 41.96 -6.30 -1.33
N PHE A 373 41.50 -6.25 -0.10
CA PHE A 373 41.39 -7.39 0.79
C PHE A 373 40.24 -7.16 1.81
N PRO A 374 39.74 -8.21 2.45
CA PRO A 374 39.98 -9.63 2.14
C PRO A 374 39.18 -10.12 0.91
N VAL A 375 39.53 -11.33 0.44
CA VAL A 375 38.67 -12.12 -0.45
C VAL A 375 37.59 -12.80 0.41
N LEU A 376 36.32 -12.48 0.17
CA LEU A 376 35.18 -12.96 0.93
C LEU A 376 34.59 -14.25 0.38
N VAL A 377 34.73 -14.49 -0.93
CA VAL A 377 34.42 -15.77 -1.55
C VAL A 377 35.60 -16.13 -2.45
N LYS A 378 36.23 -17.26 -2.16
CA LYS A 378 37.33 -17.83 -2.95
C LYS A 378 36.76 -18.57 -4.16
N PRO A 379 37.58 -18.80 -5.21
CA PRO A 379 37.18 -19.52 -6.41
C PRO A 379 36.41 -20.81 -6.11
N GLY A 380 35.35 -21.04 -6.88
CA GLY A 380 34.42 -22.16 -6.68
C GLY A 380 33.33 -21.90 -5.64
N GLY A 381 33.12 -20.65 -5.21
CA GLY A 381 32.06 -20.29 -4.26
C GLY A 381 32.38 -20.64 -2.81
N VAL A 382 33.65 -20.84 -2.48
CA VAL A 382 34.09 -21.24 -1.14
C VAL A 382 34.17 -20.02 -0.23
N MET A 383 33.52 -20.08 0.94
CA MET A 383 33.58 -19.02 1.96
C MET A 383 35.05 -18.64 2.25
N GLY A 384 35.39 -17.37 2.04
CA GLY A 384 36.78 -16.91 1.96
C GLY A 384 37.34 -16.36 3.26
N PHE A 385 36.50 -15.78 4.12
CA PHE A 385 36.91 -15.08 5.33
C PHE A 385 36.40 -15.76 6.62
N PRO A 386 37.28 -16.45 7.37
CA PRO A 386 36.88 -17.26 8.52
C PRO A 386 36.62 -16.42 9.78
N ALA A 387 35.90 -17.00 10.73
CA ALA A 387 35.46 -16.31 11.96
C ALA A 387 36.63 -15.91 12.88
N ASP A 388 37.73 -16.65 12.87
CA ASP A 388 38.94 -16.38 13.67
C ASP A 388 39.79 -15.22 13.10
N GLY A 389 39.61 -14.89 11.83
CA GLY A 389 40.22 -13.73 11.18
C GLY A 389 39.40 -12.45 11.31
N ASP A 390 38.18 -12.53 11.84
CA ASP A 390 37.27 -11.40 11.99
C ASP A 390 37.32 -10.85 13.40
N ASP A 391 37.52 -9.55 13.54
CA ASP A 391 37.40 -8.86 14.82
C ASP A 391 35.93 -8.61 15.21
N GLY A 392 34.99 -8.98 14.32
CA GLY A 392 33.56 -8.88 14.52
C GLY A 392 33.02 -7.47 14.32
N THR A 393 33.82 -6.53 13.83
CA THR A 393 33.43 -5.12 13.70
C THR A 393 32.37 -4.95 12.60
N PRO A 394 31.14 -4.54 12.96
CA PRO A 394 30.13 -4.17 11.98
C PRO A 394 30.53 -2.88 11.26
N ALA A 395 30.45 -2.87 9.94
CA ALA A 395 30.69 -1.66 9.17
C ALA A 395 29.94 -1.71 7.84
N ARG A 396 29.74 -0.54 7.24
CA ARG A 396 29.24 -0.46 5.85
C ARG A 396 30.23 -1.19 4.94
N ARG A 397 29.75 -1.95 3.97
CA ARG A 397 30.62 -2.75 3.08
C ARG A 397 30.26 -2.52 1.62
N THR A 398 31.29 -2.51 0.79
CA THR A 398 31.19 -2.57 -0.67
C THR A 398 31.97 -3.77 -1.14
N ILE A 399 31.38 -4.61 -1.96
CA ILE A 399 31.97 -5.84 -2.47
C ILE A 399 31.79 -5.84 -3.98
N VAL A 400 32.84 -6.25 -4.70
CA VAL A 400 32.75 -6.62 -6.11
C VAL A 400 32.93 -8.13 -6.22
N ALA A 401 32.06 -8.78 -6.98
CA ALA A 401 32.03 -10.22 -7.14
C ALA A 401 31.84 -10.60 -8.60
N GLN A 402 32.17 -11.85 -8.92
CA GLN A 402 31.87 -12.47 -10.20
C GLN A 402 31.09 -13.75 -9.95
N ASP A 403 29.95 -13.90 -10.61
CA ASP A 403 29.17 -15.14 -10.55
C ASP A 403 29.72 -16.22 -11.50
N ASN A 404 29.17 -17.42 -11.40
CA ASN A 404 29.58 -18.58 -12.19
C ASN A 404 29.30 -18.42 -13.69
N ASP A 405 28.42 -17.49 -14.08
CA ASP A 405 28.09 -17.18 -15.48
C ASP A 405 28.97 -16.03 -16.02
N GLY A 406 29.82 -15.44 -15.17
CA GLY A 406 30.77 -14.39 -15.52
C GLY A 406 30.23 -12.98 -15.35
N HIS A 407 29.00 -12.78 -14.88
CA HIS A 407 28.47 -11.45 -14.57
C HIS A 407 29.23 -10.84 -13.40
N ILE A 408 29.33 -9.50 -13.41
CA ILE A 408 29.90 -8.75 -12.30
C ILE A 408 28.78 -8.32 -11.37
N LEU A 409 28.94 -8.62 -10.09
CA LEU A 409 28.00 -8.23 -9.05
C LEU A 409 28.65 -7.15 -8.17
N VAL A 410 27.90 -6.11 -7.89
CA VAL A 410 28.23 -5.09 -6.90
C VAL A 410 27.28 -5.27 -5.73
N VAL A 411 27.82 -5.54 -4.55
CA VAL A 411 27.04 -5.80 -3.33
C VAL A 411 27.37 -4.74 -2.29
N VAL A 412 26.34 -4.08 -1.77
CA VAL A 412 26.48 -2.99 -0.79
C VAL A 412 25.60 -3.25 0.43
N ALA A 413 26.23 -3.25 1.61
CA ALA A 413 25.56 -3.24 2.92
C ALA A 413 25.69 -1.83 3.52
N PRO A 414 24.66 -0.97 3.38
CA PRO A 414 24.79 0.46 3.66
C PRO A 414 24.56 0.84 5.13
N ARG A 415 23.92 0.01 5.95
CA ARG A 415 23.67 0.33 7.38
C ARG A 415 24.87 -0.01 8.23
N GLY A 416 25.56 -1.08 7.89
CA GLY A 416 26.81 -1.50 8.49
C GLY A 416 26.64 -2.37 9.71
N TYR A 417 25.64 -3.26 9.68
CA TYR A 417 25.38 -4.22 10.74
C TYR A 417 26.18 -5.52 10.58
N LEU A 418 26.71 -5.78 9.39
CA LEU A 418 27.45 -7.00 9.10
C LEU A 418 28.96 -6.85 9.34
N SER A 419 29.54 -7.84 10.00
CA SER A 419 30.99 -8.07 10.02
C SER A 419 31.50 -8.63 8.69
N LEU A 420 32.83 -8.76 8.51
CA LEU A 420 33.40 -9.36 7.30
C LEU A 420 33.07 -10.86 7.20
N HIS A 421 33.10 -11.57 8.32
CA HIS A 421 32.75 -12.99 8.37
C HIS A 421 31.26 -13.20 8.04
N GLU A 422 30.37 -12.41 8.63
CA GLU A 422 28.93 -12.50 8.34
C GLU A 422 28.63 -12.22 6.86
N MET A 423 29.29 -11.20 6.28
CA MET A 423 29.20 -10.93 4.85
C MET A 423 29.73 -12.10 4.01
N SER A 424 30.87 -12.69 4.38
CA SER A 424 31.45 -13.87 3.72
C SER A 424 30.50 -15.08 3.76
N VAL A 425 29.88 -15.35 4.91
CA VAL A 425 28.88 -16.41 5.08
C VAL A 425 27.64 -16.14 4.24
N PHE A 426 27.12 -14.90 4.25
CA PHE A 426 25.99 -14.52 3.40
C PHE A 426 26.29 -14.75 1.92
N LEU A 427 27.39 -14.19 1.40
CA LEU A 427 27.71 -14.27 -0.02
C LEU A 427 27.82 -15.72 -0.50
N ALA A 428 28.49 -16.59 0.27
CA ALA A 428 28.66 -18.00 -0.07
C ALA A 428 27.34 -18.81 -0.03
N ASN A 429 26.35 -18.39 0.76
CA ASN A 429 25.09 -19.14 0.96
C ASN A 429 23.84 -18.45 0.36
N SER A 430 24.00 -17.27 -0.23
CA SER A 430 22.92 -16.41 -0.72
C SER A 430 22.12 -16.95 -1.92
N GLY A 431 22.62 -17.99 -2.58
CA GLY A 431 22.06 -18.46 -3.86
C GLY A 431 22.30 -17.50 -5.04
N LEU A 432 23.17 -16.50 -4.88
CA LEU A 432 23.55 -15.57 -5.95
C LEU A 432 24.49 -16.18 -7.00
N GLY A 433 24.95 -17.42 -6.80
CA GLY A 433 25.86 -18.10 -7.73
C GLY A 433 27.27 -17.50 -7.78
N ILE A 434 27.69 -16.80 -6.73
CA ILE A 434 29.00 -16.13 -6.66
C ILE A 434 30.13 -17.15 -6.73
N GLY A 435 31.01 -16.98 -7.72
CA GLY A 435 32.23 -17.78 -7.89
C GLY A 435 33.43 -17.19 -7.15
N THR A 436 33.55 -15.86 -7.09
CA THR A 436 34.59 -15.14 -6.34
C THR A 436 34.08 -13.76 -5.90
N ALA A 437 34.44 -13.31 -4.70
CA ALA A 437 34.05 -11.98 -4.18
C ALA A 437 35.18 -11.31 -3.41
N LEU A 438 35.37 -10.02 -3.67
CA LEU A 438 36.42 -9.17 -3.12
C LEU A 438 35.80 -8.01 -2.34
N ASN A 439 36.18 -7.89 -1.07
CA ASN A 439 35.85 -6.71 -0.27
C ASN A 439 36.62 -5.49 -0.80
N LEU A 440 35.93 -4.37 -0.98
CA LEU A 440 36.51 -3.06 -1.29
C LEU A 440 36.59 -2.20 -0.02
N ASP A 441 36.96 -0.93 -0.16
CA ASP A 441 36.96 -0.04 1.00
C ASP A 441 35.55 0.11 1.59
N GLY A 442 35.47 0.16 2.91
CA GLY A 442 34.23 0.06 3.68
C GLY A 442 33.91 1.34 4.46
N GLY A 443 33.03 1.20 5.45
CA GLY A 443 32.73 2.22 6.45
C GLY A 443 32.28 3.54 5.82
N GLY A 444 33.09 4.60 6.05
CA GLY A 444 32.81 5.92 5.50
C GLY A 444 32.85 5.97 3.97
N SER A 445 33.68 5.14 3.34
CA SER A 445 33.88 5.11 1.89
C SER A 445 32.77 4.40 1.13
N THR A 446 32.04 3.48 1.79
CA THR A 446 30.97 2.71 1.15
C THR A 446 29.95 3.61 0.45
N GLY A 447 29.70 3.32 -0.82
CA GLY A 447 28.67 3.97 -1.58
C GLY A 447 28.32 3.25 -2.88
N LEU A 448 27.11 3.56 -3.37
CA LEU A 448 26.51 3.07 -4.60
C LEU A 448 25.71 4.20 -5.23
N TRP A 449 26.00 4.52 -6.48
CA TRP A 449 25.19 5.45 -7.26
C TRP A 449 24.78 4.77 -8.56
N LEU A 450 23.50 4.41 -8.69
CA LEU A 450 22.93 3.72 -9.84
C LEU A 450 21.85 4.61 -10.45
N ASN A 451 21.95 4.86 -11.76
CA ASN A 451 20.93 5.52 -12.56
C ASN A 451 20.64 4.63 -13.78
N SER A 452 19.59 3.81 -13.72
CA SER A 452 19.29 2.81 -14.75
C SER A 452 17.78 2.64 -14.94
N GLY A 453 17.31 2.87 -16.16
CA GLY A 453 15.86 2.95 -16.45
C GLY A 453 15.16 3.97 -15.57
N ASP A 454 14.06 3.56 -14.92
CA ASP A 454 13.31 4.36 -13.94
C ASP A 454 13.82 4.17 -12.49
N ALA A 455 14.81 3.30 -12.28
CA ALA A 455 15.38 3.03 -10.97
C ALA A 455 16.59 3.93 -10.68
N SER A 456 16.61 4.47 -9.46
CA SER A 456 17.72 5.25 -8.93
C SER A 456 18.05 4.76 -7.52
N VAL A 457 19.29 4.31 -7.31
CA VAL A 457 19.80 3.95 -5.98
C VAL A 457 20.94 4.90 -5.64
N GLN A 458 20.80 5.62 -4.53
CA GLN A 458 21.74 6.66 -4.12
C GLN A 458 22.17 6.44 -2.67
N ILE A 459 23.38 5.92 -2.52
CA ILE A 459 24.05 5.66 -1.25
C ILE A 459 25.38 6.40 -1.33
N ASP A 460 25.43 7.59 -0.77
CA ASP A 460 26.65 8.40 -0.83
C ASP A 460 27.73 7.85 0.12
N SER A 461 28.98 8.15 -0.23
CA SER A 461 30.08 7.98 0.71
C SER A 461 30.00 9.09 1.77
N ARG A 462 30.32 8.72 3.01
CA ARG A 462 30.41 9.67 4.14
C ARG A 462 31.77 10.37 4.20
N THR A 463 32.76 9.79 3.53
CA THR A 463 34.10 10.35 3.39
C THR A 463 34.35 10.64 1.90
N PRO A 464 35.03 11.74 1.56
CA PRO A 464 35.55 11.95 0.21
C PRO A 464 36.49 10.81 -0.19
N ILE A 465 36.31 10.27 -1.39
CA ILE A 465 37.09 9.13 -1.90
C ILE A 465 37.91 9.57 -3.12
N PRO A 466 39.19 9.17 -3.22
CA PRO A 466 40.06 9.53 -4.33
C PRO A 466 39.88 8.62 -5.54
N SER A 467 39.22 7.47 -5.39
CA SER A 467 38.98 6.52 -6.48
C SER A 467 37.59 5.90 -6.46
N VAL A 468 37.09 5.63 -7.67
CA VAL A 468 35.81 4.96 -7.92
C VAL A 468 35.94 3.94 -9.04
N ILE A 469 35.12 2.89 -8.98
CA ILE A 469 34.83 2.03 -10.13
C ILE A 469 33.54 2.57 -10.75
N VAL A 470 33.57 2.84 -12.04
CA VAL A 470 32.42 3.29 -12.82
C VAL A 470 32.07 2.28 -13.89
N VAL A 471 30.77 2.21 -14.17
CA VAL A 471 30.21 1.40 -15.25
C VAL A 471 29.54 2.32 -16.24
N GLU A 472 29.92 2.21 -17.50
CA GLU A 472 29.42 2.96 -18.64
C GLU A 472 28.69 1.99 -19.59
N LYS A 473 27.86 2.53 -20.48
CA LYS A 473 27.23 1.78 -21.57
C LYS A 473 28.19 1.52 -22.73
#